data_AF-P10152-F1
#
_entry.id   AF-P10152-F1
#
_cell.length_a   1.000
_cell.length_b   1.000
_cell.length_c   1.000
_cell.angle_alpha   90.00
_cell.angle_beta   90.00
_cell.angle_gamma   90.00
#
_symmetry.space_group_name_H-M   'P 1'
#
loop_
_entity.id
_entity.type
_entity.pdbx_description
1 polymer ?
#
loop_
_entity_poly.entity_id
_entity_poly.type
_entity_poly.pdbx_seq_one_letter_code
_entity_poly.pdbx_strand_id
1 'polypeptide(L)'
;MVMVLSPLLLVFILGLGLTPVAPAQDDYRYIHFLTQHYDAKPKGRNDEYCFNMMKNRRLTRPCKDRNTFIHGNKNDIKAICEDRNGQPYRGDLRISKSEFQITICKHKGGSSRPPCRYGATEDSRVIVVGCENGLPVHFDESFITPRH
;
A
#
# COMPACT_ATOMS: atom_id res chain seq x y z
N MET A 1 -31.87 49.61 -24.15
CA MET A 1 -30.72 49.10 -24.91
C MET A 1 -30.54 47.64 -24.55
N VAL A 2 -30.83 46.72 -25.48
CA VAL A 2 -30.79 45.27 -25.22
C VAL A 2 -29.37 44.79 -25.49
N MET A 3 -28.68 44.28 -24.47
CA MET A 3 -27.31 43.78 -24.59
C MET A 3 -27.32 42.45 -25.33
N VAL A 4 -27.00 42.46 -26.62
CA VAL A 4 -26.74 41.24 -27.39
C VAL A 4 -25.46 40.60 -26.87
N LEU A 5 -25.58 39.49 -26.12
CA LEU A 5 -24.43 38.70 -25.69
C LEU A 5 -23.67 38.22 -26.93
N SER A 6 -22.42 38.66 -27.05
CA SER A 6 -21.58 38.41 -28.20
C SER A 6 -21.36 36.90 -28.43
N PRO A 7 -21.51 36.39 -29.67
CA PRO A 7 -21.33 34.98 -30.00
C PRO A 7 -19.92 34.44 -29.68
N LEU A 8 -18.93 35.31 -29.49
CA LEU A 8 -17.59 34.93 -29.01
C LEU A 8 -17.59 34.32 -27.60
N LEU A 9 -18.54 34.72 -26.74
CA LEU A 9 -18.62 34.24 -25.36
C LEU A 9 -19.12 32.78 -25.31
N LEU A 10 -19.95 32.36 -26.26
CA LEU A 10 -20.47 30.99 -26.35
C LEU A 10 -19.39 29.97 -26.72
N VAL A 11 -18.38 30.35 -27.51
CA VAL A 11 -17.28 29.45 -27.91
C VAL A 11 -16.34 29.17 -26.73
N PHE A 12 -16.11 30.15 -25.85
CA PHE A 12 -15.25 29.97 -24.67
C PHE A 12 -15.86 29.04 -23.61
N ILE A 13 -17.18 28.99 -23.49
CA ILE A 13 -17.86 28.11 -22.52
C ILE A 13 -17.77 26.63 -22.95
N LEU A 14 -17.67 26.34 -24.25
CA LEU A 14 -17.68 24.96 -24.77
C LEU A 14 -16.32 24.25 -24.73
N GLY A 15 -15.21 24.99 -24.59
CA GLY A 15 -13.85 24.45 -24.72
C GLY A 15 -13.22 23.90 -23.42
N LEU A 16 -13.75 24.25 -22.24
CA LEU A 16 -13.20 23.81 -20.94
C LEU A 16 -13.98 22.63 -20.32
N GLY A 17 -14.56 21.78 -21.16
CA GLY A 17 -15.23 20.55 -20.74
C GLY A 17 -14.22 19.48 -20.32
N LEU A 18 -13.96 19.40 -19.01
CA LEU A 18 -13.58 18.18 -18.29
C LEU A 18 -12.39 17.40 -18.88
N THR A 19 -11.16 17.76 -18.49
CA THR A 19 -10.12 16.73 -18.43
C THR A 19 -10.62 15.65 -17.45
N PRO A 20 -10.80 14.38 -17.87
CA PRO A 20 -11.09 13.32 -16.93
C PRO A 20 -9.90 13.28 -15.96
N VAL A 21 -10.13 13.65 -14.70
CA VAL A 21 -9.21 13.37 -13.60
C VAL A 21 -8.89 11.89 -13.73
N ALA A 22 -7.63 11.51 -13.93
CA ALA A 22 -7.22 10.13 -14.14
C ALA A 22 -7.13 9.43 -12.76
N PRO A 23 -8.19 8.77 -12.26
CA PRO A 23 -8.21 8.18 -10.92
C PRO A 23 -7.71 6.73 -10.97
N ALA A 24 -7.47 6.20 -12.18
CA ALA A 24 -7.25 4.78 -12.40
C ALA A 24 -5.84 4.31 -12.01
N GLN A 25 -4.83 5.18 -12.10
CA GLN A 25 -3.45 4.80 -11.81
C GLN A 25 -3.22 4.58 -10.30
N ASP A 26 -3.72 5.49 -9.46
CA ASP A 26 -3.57 5.36 -8.00
C ASP A 26 -4.32 4.13 -7.48
N ASP A 27 -5.50 3.86 -8.03
CA ASP A 27 -6.30 2.69 -7.66
C ASP A 27 -5.55 1.39 -7.95
N TYR A 28 -4.90 1.25 -9.12
CA TYR A 28 -4.07 0.08 -9.43
C TYR A 28 -2.91 -0.08 -8.43
N ARG A 29 -2.20 1.00 -8.10
CA ARG A 29 -1.06 0.95 -7.16
C ARG A 29 -1.50 0.60 -5.75
N TYR A 30 -2.64 1.13 -5.30
CA TYR A 30 -3.24 0.77 -4.02
C TYR A 30 -3.69 -0.69 -3.98
N ILE A 31 -4.35 -1.19 -5.03
CA ILE A 31 -4.72 -2.61 -5.16
C ILE A 31 -3.47 -3.50 -5.12
N HIS A 32 -2.39 -3.09 -5.78
CA HIS A 32 -1.12 -3.79 -5.74
C HIS A 32 -0.54 -3.82 -4.31
N PHE A 33 -0.52 -2.68 -3.61
CA PHE A 33 -0.09 -2.58 -2.21
C PHE A 33 -0.88 -3.57 -1.32
N LEU A 34 -2.21 -3.58 -1.42
CA LEU A 34 -3.05 -4.50 -0.64
C LEU A 34 -2.77 -5.96 -0.98
N THR A 35 -2.54 -6.27 -2.25
CA THR A 35 -2.20 -7.63 -2.70
C THR A 35 -0.90 -8.11 -2.04
N GLN A 36 0.09 -7.24 -1.93
CA GLN A 36 1.37 -7.56 -1.33
C GLN A 36 1.31 -7.58 0.21
N HIS A 37 0.59 -6.65 0.83
CA HIS A 37 0.77 -6.33 2.24
C HIS A 37 -0.47 -6.50 3.10
N TYR A 38 -1.68 -6.72 2.58
CA TYR A 38 -2.88 -6.81 3.43
C TYR A 38 -3.37 -8.25 3.62
N ASP A 39 -3.62 -8.62 4.88
CA ASP A 39 -4.39 -9.81 5.24
C ASP A 39 -5.19 -9.58 6.52
N ALA A 40 -6.51 -9.44 6.40
CA ALA A 40 -7.37 -8.96 7.49
C ALA A 40 -7.30 -9.82 8.77
N LYS A 41 -7.34 -11.15 8.60
CA LYS A 41 -7.48 -12.12 9.68
C LYS A 41 -6.58 -13.33 9.41
N PRO A 42 -5.29 -13.24 9.73
CA PRO A 42 -4.33 -14.30 9.44
C PRO A 42 -4.64 -15.55 10.25
N LYS A 43 -4.24 -16.72 9.73
CA LYS A 43 -4.29 -18.00 10.43
C LYS A 43 -2.87 -18.48 10.68
N GLY A 44 -2.53 -18.73 11.94
CA GLY A 44 -1.24 -19.32 12.37
C GLY A 44 -0.02 -18.40 12.32
N ARG A 45 0.03 -17.38 11.42
CA ARG A 45 1.11 -16.37 11.29
C ARG A 45 2.55 -16.93 11.37
N ASN A 46 2.70 -18.21 11.01
CA ASN A 46 3.92 -19.00 11.10
C ASN A 46 4.57 -19.21 9.73
N ASP A 47 5.63 -20.03 9.66
CA ASP A 47 6.35 -20.33 8.41
C ASP A 47 5.44 -20.87 7.30
N GLU A 48 4.44 -21.69 7.65
CA GLU A 48 3.45 -22.22 6.72
C GLU A 48 2.53 -21.10 6.18
N TYR A 49 2.06 -20.22 7.05
CA TYR A 49 1.35 -19.01 6.65
C TYR A 49 2.17 -18.21 5.64
N CYS A 50 3.44 -17.91 5.94
CA CYS A 50 4.31 -17.16 5.04
C CYS A 50 4.54 -17.88 3.72
N PHE A 51 4.80 -19.19 3.72
CA PHE A 51 4.92 -19.99 2.49
C PHE A 51 3.67 -19.87 1.61
N ASN A 52 2.48 -20.10 2.20
CA ASN A 52 1.22 -20.09 1.47
C ASN A 52 0.87 -18.69 0.98
N MET A 53 1.02 -17.67 1.82
CA MET A 53 0.70 -16.29 1.47
C MET A 53 1.62 -15.75 0.39
N MET A 54 2.94 -15.93 0.53
CA MET A 54 3.88 -15.49 -0.50
C MET A 54 3.61 -16.17 -1.84
N LYS A 55 3.24 -17.46 -1.84
CA LYS A 55 2.85 -18.19 -3.05
C LYS A 55 1.54 -17.66 -3.65
N ASN A 56 0.48 -17.56 -2.84
CA ASN A 56 -0.85 -17.17 -3.29
C ASN A 56 -0.90 -15.73 -3.78
N ARG A 57 -0.08 -14.84 -3.21
CA ARG A 57 0.09 -13.45 -3.64
C ARG A 57 1.11 -13.27 -4.78
N ARG A 58 1.64 -14.38 -5.34
CA ARG A 58 2.57 -14.40 -6.47
C ARG A 58 3.90 -13.67 -6.21
N LEU A 59 4.38 -13.71 -4.97
CA LEU A 59 5.64 -13.09 -4.50
C LEU A 59 6.82 -14.06 -4.50
N THR A 60 6.75 -15.11 -5.33
CA THR A 60 7.73 -16.21 -5.36
C THR A 60 8.44 -16.36 -6.69
N ARG A 61 8.19 -15.49 -7.67
CA ARG A 61 8.83 -15.53 -9.00
C ARG A 61 9.37 -14.15 -9.41
N PRO A 62 10.58 -13.77 -8.98
CA PRO A 62 11.49 -14.50 -8.09
C PRO A 62 11.04 -14.50 -6.62
N CYS A 63 11.70 -15.27 -5.77
CA CYS A 63 11.49 -15.22 -4.32
C CYS A 63 11.76 -13.81 -3.80
N LYS A 64 10.74 -13.13 -3.29
CA LYS A 64 10.89 -11.79 -2.69
C LYS A 64 11.60 -11.94 -1.34
N ASP A 65 12.71 -11.25 -1.13
CA ASP A 65 13.57 -11.47 0.05
C ASP A 65 12.89 -11.17 1.39
N ARG A 66 12.03 -10.15 1.43
CA ARG A 66 11.23 -9.78 2.60
C ARG A 66 9.88 -9.21 2.17
N ASN A 67 8.83 -9.57 2.90
CA ASN A 67 7.52 -8.96 2.74
C ASN A 67 6.78 -8.95 4.08
N THR A 68 6.17 -7.84 4.43
CA THR A 68 5.37 -7.71 5.65
C THR A 68 3.88 -7.71 5.34
N PHE A 69 3.12 -8.60 5.97
CA PHE A 69 1.65 -8.57 5.94
C PHE A 69 1.12 -7.79 7.15
N ILE A 70 0.17 -6.89 6.91
CA ILE A 70 -0.52 -6.04 7.87
C ILE A 70 -1.91 -6.61 8.09
N HIS A 71 -2.29 -6.73 9.37
CA HIS A 71 -3.54 -7.32 9.80
C HIS A 71 -4.49 -6.29 10.40
N GLY A 72 -5.77 -6.68 10.52
CA GLY A 72 -6.82 -5.81 11.04
C GLY A 72 -7.60 -5.09 9.93
N ASN A 73 -8.01 -3.86 10.20
CA ASN A 73 -8.93 -3.13 9.36
C ASN A 73 -8.20 -2.34 8.27
N LYS A 74 -8.52 -2.62 7.00
CA LYS A 74 -7.98 -1.92 5.83
C LYS A 74 -8.18 -0.40 5.89
N ASN A 75 -9.29 0.09 6.45
CA ASN A 75 -9.55 1.53 6.53
C ASN A 75 -8.58 2.24 7.46
N ASP A 76 -8.09 1.55 8.50
CA ASP A 76 -7.08 2.13 9.42
C ASP A 76 -5.72 2.24 8.73
N ILE A 77 -5.40 1.32 7.80
CA ILE A 77 -4.21 1.39 6.95
C ILE A 77 -4.33 2.57 5.97
N LYS A 78 -5.49 2.72 5.31
CA LYS A 78 -5.74 3.87 4.42
C LYS A 78 -5.62 5.20 5.17
N ALA A 79 -6.13 5.26 6.40
CA ALA A 79 -6.07 6.45 7.24
C ALA A 79 -4.64 6.89 7.64
N ILE A 80 -3.60 6.07 7.38
CA ILE A 80 -2.20 6.49 7.53
C ILE A 80 -1.85 7.57 6.48
N CYS A 81 -2.47 7.54 5.31
CA CYS A 81 -2.29 8.58 4.30
C CYS A 81 -3.10 9.86 4.58
N GLU A 82 -3.85 9.86 5.68
CA GLU A 82 -4.60 10.99 6.20
C GLU A 82 -4.03 11.40 7.57
N ASP A 83 -4.42 12.56 8.10
CA ASP A 83 -3.98 12.99 9.43
C ASP A 83 -4.70 12.26 10.56
N ARG A 84 -5.76 11.51 10.25
CA ARG A 84 -6.50 10.72 11.23
C ARG A 84 -5.62 9.65 11.87
N ASN A 85 -4.84 8.91 11.08
CA ASN A 85 -3.94 7.86 11.59
C ASN A 85 -2.50 7.97 11.09
N GLY A 86 -2.13 9.04 10.39
CA GLY A 86 -0.78 9.26 9.89
C GLY A 86 -0.12 10.52 10.43
N GLN A 87 1.20 10.52 10.44
CA GLN A 87 2.03 11.72 10.57
C GLN A 87 3.08 11.74 9.44
N PRO A 88 3.51 12.92 8.96
CA PRO A 88 4.65 13.01 8.05
C PRO A 88 5.89 12.34 8.66
N TYR A 89 6.63 11.56 7.88
CA TYR A 89 7.87 10.90 8.33
C TYR A 89 9.08 11.40 7.55
N ARG A 90 9.11 11.19 6.22
CA ARG A 90 10.18 11.67 5.34
C ARG A 90 9.73 11.66 3.89
N GLY A 91 9.85 12.78 3.18
CA GLY A 91 9.39 12.87 1.80
C GLY A 91 7.89 12.59 1.69
N ASP A 92 7.52 11.65 0.83
CA ASP A 92 6.17 11.13 0.62
C ASP A 92 5.76 10.03 1.63
N LEU A 93 6.66 9.67 2.56
CA LEU A 93 6.40 8.65 3.58
C LEU A 93 5.66 9.22 4.78
N ARG A 94 4.71 8.42 5.28
CA ARG A 94 3.93 8.69 6.48
C ARG A 94 4.05 7.53 7.45
N ILE A 95 4.16 7.85 8.74
CA ILE A 95 4.21 6.88 9.84
C ILE A 95 2.83 6.79 10.49
N SER A 96 2.42 5.57 10.86
CA SER A 96 1.15 5.37 11.56
C SER A 96 1.21 5.90 13.00
N LYS A 97 0.10 6.49 13.46
CA LYS A 97 -0.09 6.85 14.87
C LYS A 97 -0.42 5.64 15.73
N SER A 98 -1.23 4.72 15.18
CA SER A 98 -1.55 3.45 15.82
C SER A 98 -0.54 2.37 15.46
N GLU A 99 -0.40 1.38 16.34
CA GLU A 99 0.27 0.14 16.00
C GLU A 99 -0.62 -0.75 15.13
N PHE A 100 0.01 -1.60 14.32
CA PHE A 100 -0.62 -2.66 13.57
C PHE A 100 0.00 -4.01 13.96
N GLN A 101 -0.85 -5.03 13.99
CA GLN A 101 -0.39 -6.41 13.98
C GLN A 101 0.19 -6.72 12.61
N ILE A 102 1.42 -7.22 12.57
CA ILE A 102 2.12 -7.54 11.33
C ILE A 102 2.73 -8.93 11.38
N THR A 103 2.88 -9.55 10.21
CA THR A 103 3.67 -10.78 10.03
C THR A 103 4.74 -10.54 8.99
N ILE A 104 5.99 -10.60 9.41
CA ILE A 104 7.15 -10.42 8.55
C ILE A 104 7.51 -11.79 7.97
N CYS A 105 7.46 -11.90 6.65
CA CYS A 105 7.90 -13.08 5.92
C CYS A 105 9.28 -12.80 5.32
N LYS A 106 10.32 -13.46 5.85
CA LYS A 106 11.70 -13.30 5.38
C LYS A 106 12.17 -14.55 4.66
N HIS A 107 12.69 -14.40 3.44
CA HIS A 107 13.25 -15.50 2.69
C HIS A 107 14.42 -16.12 3.47
N LYS A 108 14.43 -17.44 3.64
CA LYS A 108 15.49 -18.18 4.35
C LYS A 108 16.80 -18.24 3.57
N GLY A 109 16.85 -17.66 2.36
CA GLY A 109 17.99 -17.71 1.47
C GLY A 109 18.04 -18.98 0.62
N GLY A 110 19.13 -19.15 -0.12
CA GLY A 110 19.30 -20.20 -1.12
C GLY A 110 18.85 -19.74 -2.51
N SER A 111 18.09 -20.57 -3.21
CA SER A 111 17.62 -20.27 -4.56
C SER A 111 16.68 -19.06 -4.59
N SER A 112 16.91 -18.11 -5.52
CA SER A 112 15.95 -17.04 -5.84
C SER A 112 14.75 -17.54 -6.66
N ARG A 113 14.73 -18.81 -7.04
CA ARG A 113 13.64 -19.49 -7.74
C ARG A 113 12.88 -20.43 -6.80
N PRO A 114 11.58 -20.68 -7.04
CA PRO A 114 10.79 -21.64 -6.27
C PRO A 114 11.43 -23.04 -6.18
N PRO A 115 11.12 -23.82 -5.11
CA PRO A 115 10.23 -23.46 -4.00
C PRO A 115 10.91 -22.51 -2.99
N CYS A 116 10.30 -21.35 -2.77
CA CYS A 116 10.80 -20.36 -1.81
C CYS A 116 10.45 -20.78 -0.39
N ARG A 117 11.39 -20.65 0.55
CA ARG A 117 11.18 -20.95 1.97
C ARG A 117 11.25 -19.66 2.79
N TYR A 118 10.29 -19.47 3.68
CA TYR A 118 10.20 -18.25 4.48
C TYR A 118 10.22 -18.57 5.97
N GLY A 119 10.87 -17.72 6.74
CA GLY A 119 10.68 -17.62 8.19
C GLY A 119 9.63 -16.55 8.48
N ALA A 120 8.78 -16.80 9.47
CA ALA A 120 7.78 -15.85 9.94
C ALA A 120 8.20 -15.19 11.26
N THR A 121 7.85 -13.90 11.41
CA THR A 121 7.98 -13.18 12.68
C THR A 121 6.72 -12.37 12.91
N GLU A 122 6.04 -12.64 14.02
CA GLU A 122 4.89 -11.85 14.48
C GLU A 122 5.36 -10.63 15.24
N ASP A 123 4.73 -9.48 14.99
CA ASP A 123 5.02 -8.25 15.72
C ASP A 123 3.77 -7.35 15.83
N SER A 124 3.83 -6.37 16.72
CA SER A 124 2.89 -5.25 16.85
C SER A 124 3.69 -3.96 16.93
N ARG A 125 3.51 -3.09 15.95
CA ARG A 125 4.25 -1.81 15.89
C ARG A 125 3.63 -0.82 14.93
N VAL A 126 4.06 0.43 15.05
CA VAL A 126 3.83 1.44 14.01
C VAL A 126 4.55 1.03 12.72
N ILE A 127 4.00 1.46 11.59
CA ILE A 127 4.51 1.16 10.24
C ILE A 127 4.70 2.45 9.45
N VAL A 128 5.55 2.40 8.43
CA VAL A 128 5.79 3.51 7.51
C VAL A 128 5.35 3.10 6.11
N VAL A 129 4.56 3.96 5.46
CA VAL A 129 4.05 3.75 4.10
C VAL A 129 4.27 5.00 3.25
N GLY A 130 4.48 4.81 1.94
CA GLY A 130 4.43 5.87 0.96
C GLY A 130 3.01 6.10 0.48
N CYS A 131 2.62 7.36 0.33
CA CYS A 131 1.26 7.76 0.00
C CYS A 131 1.19 8.57 -1.30
N GLU A 132 0.27 8.19 -2.19
CA GLU A 132 -0.07 8.94 -3.39
C GLU A 132 -1.58 9.17 -3.41
N ASN A 133 -2.01 10.42 -3.60
CA ASN A 133 -3.44 10.80 -3.68
C ASN A 133 -4.30 10.25 -2.52
N GLY A 134 -3.73 10.23 -1.31
CA GLY A 134 -4.38 9.76 -0.08
C GLY A 134 -4.47 8.23 0.05
N LEU A 135 -3.77 7.47 -0.79
CA LEU A 135 -3.76 6.01 -0.75
C LEU A 135 -2.35 5.46 -0.49
N PRO A 136 -2.21 4.39 0.31
CA PRO A 136 -0.92 3.75 0.53
C PRO A 136 -0.52 2.95 -0.72
N VAL A 137 0.65 3.25 -1.26
CA VAL A 137 1.16 2.63 -2.49
C VAL A 137 2.51 1.95 -2.31
N HIS A 138 3.14 2.13 -1.15
CA HIS A 138 4.44 1.55 -0.82
C HIS A 138 4.55 1.24 0.67
N PHE A 139 5.15 0.11 1.04
CA PHE A 139 5.48 -0.23 2.43
C PHE A 139 6.99 -0.08 2.64
N ASP A 140 7.41 0.74 3.61
CA ASP A 140 8.83 0.91 3.91
C ASP A 140 9.33 -0.26 4.78
N GLU A 141 9.76 -1.32 4.11
CA GLU A 141 10.32 -2.49 4.77
C GLU A 141 11.54 -2.13 5.64
N SER A 142 12.32 -1.09 5.29
CA SER A 142 13.55 -0.73 6.03
C SER A 142 13.28 -0.23 7.45
N PHE A 143 12.08 0.30 7.68
CA PHE A 143 11.62 0.72 9.00
C PHE A 143 11.38 -0.47 9.95
N ILE A 144 11.10 -1.66 9.40
CA ILE A 144 10.88 -2.87 10.17
C ILE A 144 12.22 -3.53 10.47
N THR A 145 12.87 -3.04 11.52
CA THR A 145 14.06 -3.65 12.11
C THR A 145 13.68 -4.88 12.95
N PRO A 146 14.42 -6.00 12.88
CA PRO A 146 14.25 -7.13 13.79
C PRO A 146 14.45 -6.66 15.24
N ARG A 147 13.55 -7.06 16.16
CA ARG A 147 13.86 -6.98 17.59
C ARG A 147 14.82 -8.15 17.90
N HIS A 148 15.99 -7.82 18.44
CA HIS A 148 16.97 -8.80 18.91
C HIS A 148 16.48 -9.52 20.17
#